data_AF-A0A1V1P5W4-F1
#
_entry.id   AF-A0A1V1P5W4-F1
#
_cell.length_a   1.000
_cell.length_b   1.000
_cell.length_c   1.000
_cell.angle_alpha   90.00
_cell.angle_beta   90.00
_cell.angle_gamma   90.00
#
_symmetry.space_group_name_H-M   'P 1'
#
loop_
_entity.id
_entity.type
_entity.pdbx_description
1 polymer ?
#
loop_
_entity_poly.entity_id
_entity_poly.type
_entity_poly.pdbx_seq_one_letter_code
_entity_poly.pdbx_strand_id
1 'polypeptide(L)'
;MFVADSGMNSVENRDELARACGKYLLACRMSSVGEIKRTVLSKRGRYKVFQDNLQAKEVIVGDGERRTRYILCFNPKEAKRQRKHREEIITLLDEKLKSHPNQMASAQWAIELLASRRYLNSGDTLLNS
;
A
#
# COMPACT_ATOMS: atom_id res chain seq x y z
N MET A 1 -9.20 -6.39 23.60
CA MET A 1 -8.73 -6.47 22.20
C MET A 1 -7.53 -5.57 22.09
N PHE A 2 -6.39 -6.08 21.65
CA PHE A 2 -5.16 -5.30 21.46
C PHE A 2 -5.17 -4.64 20.08
N VAL A 3 -4.69 -3.39 19.97
CA VAL A 3 -4.61 -2.67 18.69
C VAL A 3 -3.23 -2.02 18.57
N ALA A 4 -2.53 -2.24 17.46
CA ALA A 4 -1.25 -1.61 17.21
C ALA A 4 -0.98 -1.38 15.71
N ASP A 5 0.02 -0.57 15.41
CA ASP A 5 0.43 -0.25 14.04
C ASP A 5 1.30 -1.36 13.40
N SER A 6 1.81 -1.08 12.21
CA SER A 6 2.61 -2.04 11.44
C SER A 6 4.01 -2.28 12.00
N GLY A 7 4.53 -1.39 12.84
CA GLY A 7 5.79 -1.60 13.55
C GLY A 7 5.70 -2.76 14.55
N MET A 8 4.49 -3.05 15.05
CA MET A 8 4.23 -4.16 15.95
C MET A 8 3.84 -5.48 15.24
N ASN A 9 3.86 -5.52 13.90
CA ASN A 9 3.35 -6.65 13.10
C ASN A 9 4.44 -7.66 12.67
N SER A 10 5.37 -7.99 13.58
CA SER A 10 6.32 -9.10 13.37
C SER A 10 5.68 -10.47 13.61
N VAL A 11 6.33 -11.56 13.19
CA VAL A 11 5.84 -12.92 13.44
C VAL A 11 5.83 -13.19 14.94
N GLU A 12 6.92 -12.83 15.62
CA GLU A 12 7.13 -13.05 17.06
C GLU A 12 6.06 -12.31 17.87
N ASN A 13 5.78 -11.04 17.54
CA ASN A 13 4.75 -10.26 18.21
C ASN A 13 3.36 -10.87 17.99
N ARG A 14 3.05 -11.36 16.79
CA ARG A 14 1.77 -12.04 16.52
C ARG A 14 1.64 -13.32 17.34
N ASP A 15 2.72 -14.10 17.47
CA ASP A 15 2.73 -15.33 18.25
C ASP A 15 2.56 -15.07 19.75
N GLU A 16 3.22 -14.03 20.28
CA GLU A 16 3.03 -13.60 21.67
C GLU A 16 1.61 -13.08 21.92
N LEU A 17 1.07 -12.25 21.01
CA LEU A 17 -0.30 -11.73 21.12
C LEU A 17 -1.35 -12.86 21.05
N ALA A 18 -1.11 -13.87 20.21
CA ALA A 18 -1.97 -15.04 20.10
C ALA A 18 -1.97 -15.87 21.40
N ARG A 19 -0.80 -15.98 22.06
CA ARG A 19 -0.66 -16.68 23.36
C ARG A 19 -1.25 -15.89 24.53
N ALA A 20 -1.02 -14.58 24.59
CA ALA A 20 -1.26 -13.78 25.79
C ALA A 20 -2.59 -13.00 25.80
N CYS A 21 -3.06 -12.50 24.66
CA CYS A 21 -4.14 -11.51 24.62
C CYS A 21 -5.41 -11.98 23.88
N GLY A 22 -5.36 -13.13 23.21
CA GLY A 22 -6.45 -13.66 22.41
C GLY A 22 -6.72 -12.83 21.15
N LYS A 23 -7.60 -11.82 21.22
CA LYS A 23 -8.03 -11.01 20.06
C LYS A 23 -7.19 -9.74 19.88
N TYR A 24 -6.59 -9.58 18.71
CA TYR A 24 -5.82 -8.40 18.32
C TYR A 24 -6.18 -7.86 16.92
N LEU A 25 -5.88 -6.60 16.67
CA LEU A 25 -5.95 -5.92 15.37
C LEU A 25 -4.61 -5.22 15.12
N LEU A 26 -3.90 -5.62 14.07
CA LEU A 26 -2.62 -5.02 13.69
C LEU A 26 -2.76 -4.34 12.34
N ALA A 27 -2.18 -3.14 12.20
CA ALA A 27 -2.00 -2.56 10.89
C ALA A 27 -0.94 -3.37 10.12
N CYS A 28 -1.20 -3.65 8.85
CA CYS A 28 -0.27 -4.38 7.98
C CYS A 28 0.12 -3.50 6.81
N ARG A 29 1.42 -3.41 6.54
CA ARG A 29 1.93 -2.76 5.32
C ARG A 29 1.69 -3.71 4.14
N MET A 30 1.09 -3.21 3.06
CA MET A 30 0.69 -4.06 1.92
C MET A 30 1.89 -4.58 1.11
N SER A 31 2.98 -3.83 1.12
CA SER A 31 4.25 -4.08 0.40
C SER A 31 5.12 -5.14 1.07
N SER A 32 5.18 -5.16 2.41
CA SER A 32 6.13 -5.97 3.16
C SER A 32 5.69 -7.43 3.38
N VAL A 33 4.43 -7.78 3.07
CA VAL A 33 3.89 -9.13 3.32
C VAL A 33 3.52 -9.81 2.01
N GLY A 34 4.34 -10.78 1.59
CA GLY A 34 4.14 -11.52 0.34
C GLY A 34 2.76 -12.23 0.25
N GLU A 35 2.23 -12.71 1.37
CA GLU A 35 0.88 -13.27 1.46
C GLU A 35 -0.21 -12.23 1.14
N ILE A 36 -0.07 -10.99 1.61
CA ILE A 36 -1.04 -9.92 1.33
C ILE A 36 -1.06 -9.65 -0.17
N LYS A 37 0.11 -9.39 -0.76
CA LYS A 37 0.23 -9.04 -2.18
C LYS A 37 -0.30 -10.14 -3.10
N ARG A 38 0.03 -11.41 -2.84
CA ARG A 38 -0.34 -12.54 -3.71
C ARG A 38 -1.76 -13.06 -3.45
N THR A 39 -2.20 -13.07 -2.20
CA THR A 39 -3.41 -13.81 -1.79
C THR A 39 -4.53 -12.89 -1.35
N VAL A 40 -4.25 -11.84 -0.56
CA VAL A 40 -5.29 -10.96 -0.03
C VAL A 40 -5.82 -10.02 -1.12
N LEU A 41 -4.94 -9.41 -1.90
CA LEU A 41 -5.32 -8.43 -2.93
C LEU A 41 -6.00 -9.08 -4.15
N SER A 42 -5.63 -10.32 -4.47
CA SER A 42 -6.18 -11.08 -5.59
C SER A 42 -7.57 -11.64 -5.30
N LYS A 43 -7.92 -11.83 -4.02
CA LYS A 43 -9.24 -12.35 -3.63
C LYS A 43 -10.35 -11.38 -3.98
N ARG A 44 -11.17 -11.76 -4.96
CA ARG A 44 -12.39 -11.03 -5.34
C ARG A 44 -13.40 -11.06 -4.21
N GLY A 45 -14.21 -10.02 -4.09
CA GLY A 45 -15.24 -9.91 -3.05
C GLY A 45 -15.85 -8.51 -3.01
N ARG A 46 -17.08 -8.44 -2.52
CA ARG A 46 -17.79 -7.16 -2.37
C ARG A 46 -17.25 -6.41 -1.16
N TYR A 47 -17.09 -5.10 -1.33
CA TYR A 47 -16.82 -4.20 -0.21
C TYR A 47 -18.13 -3.76 0.42
N LYS A 48 -18.15 -3.68 1.75
CA LYS A 48 -19.18 -2.97 2.49
C LYS A 48 -18.81 -1.49 2.55
N VAL A 49 -19.73 -0.63 2.14
CA VAL A 49 -19.60 0.82 2.26
C VAL A 49 -20.04 1.21 3.66
N PHE A 50 -19.18 1.89 4.42
CA PHE A 50 -19.50 2.41 5.75
C PHE A 50 -19.86 3.89 5.66
N GLN A 51 -19.05 4.64 4.91
CA GLN A 51 -19.19 6.07 4.62
C GLN A 51 -18.61 6.34 3.22
N ASP A 52 -18.82 7.52 2.67
CA ASP A 52 -18.30 7.90 1.33
C ASP A 52 -16.78 7.74 1.17
N ASN A 53 -16.03 7.75 2.28
CA ASN A 53 -14.57 7.68 2.34
C ASN A 53 -14.03 6.34 2.85
N LEU A 54 -14.89 5.37 3.21
CA LEU A 54 -14.43 4.09 3.74
C LEU A 54 -15.29 2.94 3.27
N GLN A 55 -14.64 2.02 2.55
CA GLN A 55 -15.16 0.73 2.16
C GLN A 55 -14.25 -0.34 2.76
N ALA A 56 -14.78 -1.45 3.26
CA ALA A 56 -13.93 -2.57 3.67
C ALA A 56 -14.52 -3.91 3.27
N LYS A 57 -13.64 -4.89 3.03
CA LYS A 57 -14.03 -6.30 2.90
C LYS A 57 -13.18 -7.17 3.80
N GLU A 58 -13.76 -8.29 4.21
CA GLU A 58 -13.04 -9.32 4.93
C GLU A 58 -12.40 -10.30 3.95
N VAL A 59 -11.16 -10.68 4.24
CA VAL A 59 -10.42 -11.71 3.49
C VAL A 59 -9.78 -12.65 4.49
N ILE A 60 -10.15 -13.92 4.44
CA ILE A 60 -9.54 -14.97 5.27
C ILE A 60 -8.51 -15.71 4.42
N VAL A 61 -7.31 -15.94 4.94
CA VAL A 61 -6.23 -16.70 4.30
C VAL A 61 -5.86 -17.90 5.17
N GLY A 62 -5.66 -19.06 4.53
CA GLY A 62 -5.45 -20.33 5.21
C GLY A 62 -6.75 -20.98 5.72
N ASP A 63 -6.60 -22.17 6.28
CA ASP A 63 -7.70 -23.02 6.73
C ASP A 63 -7.54 -23.39 8.22
N GLY A 64 -8.64 -23.81 8.85
CA GLY A 64 -8.66 -24.26 10.25
C GLY A 64 -8.32 -23.15 11.26
N GLU A 65 -7.75 -23.54 12.41
CA GLU A 65 -7.41 -22.61 13.51
C GLU A 65 -6.26 -21.65 13.16
N ARG A 66 -5.43 -21.98 12.17
CA ARG A 66 -4.31 -21.14 11.72
C ARG A 66 -4.70 -20.09 10.68
N ARG A 67 -5.99 -19.95 10.36
CA ARG A 67 -6.46 -18.97 9.38
C ARG A 67 -6.20 -17.54 9.87
N THR A 68 -5.72 -16.69 8.99
CA THR A 68 -5.50 -15.26 9.25
C THR A 68 -6.64 -14.45 8.62
N ARG A 69 -7.24 -13.55 9.41
CA ARG A 69 -8.33 -12.68 8.97
C ARG A 69 -7.79 -11.28 8.69
N TYR A 70 -7.90 -10.85 7.44
CA TYR A 70 -7.55 -9.51 6.99
C TYR A 70 -8.81 -8.67 6.76
N ILE A 71 -8.76 -7.40 7.17
CA ILE A 71 -9.74 -6.39 6.81
C ILE A 71 -9.10 -5.46 5.78
N LEU A 72 -9.49 -5.60 4.52
CA LEU A 72 -8.97 -4.77 3.44
C LEU A 72 -9.84 -3.52 3.31
N CYS A 73 -9.27 -2.37 3.66
CA CYS A 73 -9.91 -1.07 3.55
C CYS A 73 -9.57 -0.39 2.22
N PHE A 74 -10.55 0.30 1.64
CA PHE A 74 -10.42 1.10 0.44
C PHE A 74 -11.11 2.46 0.66
N ASN A 75 -10.36 3.54 0.48
CA ASN A 75 -10.87 4.90 0.54
C ASN A 75 -10.98 5.48 -0.88
N PRO A 76 -12.18 5.56 -1.48
CA PRO A 76 -12.33 6.03 -2.85
C PRO A 76 -11.98 7.52 -3.02
N LYS A 77 -12.18 8.36 -2.00
CA LYS A 77 -11.82 9.79 -2.04
C LYS A 77 -10.30 9.96 -2.08
N GLU A 78 -9.59 9.24 -1.22
CA GLU A 78 -8.12 9.27 -1.21
C GLU A 78 -7.54 8.65 -2.49
N ALA A 79 -8.12 7.54 -2.97
CA ALA A 79 -7.71 6.95 -4.25
C ALA A 79 -7.85 7.94 -5.42
N LYS A 80 -8.92 8.75 -5.44
CA LYS A 80 -9.10 9.80 -6.45
C LYS A 80 -8.05 10.91 -6.31
N ARG A 81 -7.76 11.37 -5.10
CA ARG A 81 -6.72 12.39 -4.83
C ARG A 81 -5.34 11.90 -5.26
N GLN A 82 -4.96 10.69 -4.85
CA GLN A 82 -3.70 10.06 -5.23
C GLN A 82 -3.57 9.89 -6.74
N ARG A 83 -4.66 9.51 -7.43
CA ARG A 83 -4.65 9.42 -8.89
C ARG A 83 -4.37 10.78 -9.55
N LYS A 84 -5.10 11.83 -9.17
CA LYS A 84 -4.90 13.19 -9.70
C LYS A 84 -3.47 13.68 -9.46
N HIS A 85 -2.95 13.46 -8.26
CA HIS A 85 -1.59 13.84 -7.90
C HIS A 85 -0.54 13.12 -8.77
N ARG A 86 -0.72 11.81 -9.00
CA ARG A 86 0.14 11.04 -9.91
C ARG A 86 0.06 11.55 -11.34
N GLU A 87 -1.13 11.87 -11.83
CA GLU A 87 -1.33 12.44 -13.17
C GLU A 87 -0.57 13.77 -13.30
N GLU A 88 -0.72 14.69 -12.33
CA GLU A 88 0.01 15.98 -12.31
C GLU A 88 1.53 15.79 -12.34
N ILE A 89 2.04 14.78 -11.62
CA ILE A 89 3.46 14.47 -11.58
C ILE A 89 3.96 13.88 -12.90
N ILE A 90 3.19 12.96 -13.50
CA ILE A 90 3.52 12.40 -14.81
C ILE A 90 3.59 13.52 -15.85
N THR A 91 2.61 14.43 -15.87
CA THR A 91 2.62 15.58 -16.79
C THR A 91 3.85 16.45 -16.58
N LEU A 92 4.15 16.80 -15.32
CA LEU A 92 5.32 17.63 -15.01
C LEU A 92 6.65 16.96 -15.38
N LEU A 93 6.76 15.64 -15.19
CA LEU A 93 7.93 14.87 -15.60
C LEU A 93 8.06 14.81 -17.12
N ASP A 94 6.96 14.60 -17.85
CA ASP A 94 6.94 14.56 -19.31
C ASP A 94 7.36 15.90 -19.93
N GLU A 95 6.86 17.02 -19.39
CA GLU A 95 7.26 18.37 -19.83
C GLU A 95 8.76 18.61 -19.61
N LYS A 96 9.29 18.22 -18.45
CA LYS A 96 10.72 18.33 -18.16
C LYS A 96 11.55 17.45 -19.08
N LEU A 97 11.10 16.21 -19.32
CA LEU A 97 11.76 15.29 -20.25
C LEU A 97 11.86 15.88 -21.66
N LYS A 98 10.77 16.50 -22.16
CA LYS A 98 10.72 17.15 -23.47
C LYS A 98 11.58 18.41 -23.57
N SER A 99 11.74 19.15 -22.48
CA SER A 99 12.50 20.41 -22.46
C SER A 99 14.01 20.21 -22.62
N HIS A 100 14.52 19.00 -22.42
CA HIS A 100 15.95 18.72 -22.46
C HIS A 100 16.40 18.21 -23.83
N PRO A 101 17.58 18.62 -24.34
CA PRO A 101 18.07 18.21 -25.67
C PRO A 101 18.28 16.70 -25.81
N ASN A 102 18.72 16.05 -24.74
CA ASN A 102 18.87 14.60 -24.68
C ASN A 102 17.65 13.98 -23.99
N GLN A 103 16.74 13.39 -24.77
CA GLN A 103 15.49 12.80 -24.29
C GLN A 103 15.61 11.32 -23.87
N MET A 104 16.82 10.75 -23.82
CA MET A 104 17.01 9.38 -23.37
C MET A 104 16.72 9.26 -21.86
N ALA A 105 15.79 8.39 -21.49
CA ALA A 105 15.46 8.10 -20.10
C ALA A 105 16.64 7.54 -19.27
N SER A 106 17.65 6.98 -19.94
CA SER A 106 18.88 6.48 -19.32
C SER A 106 19.96 7.55 -19.14
N ALA A 107 19.73 8.79 -19.58
CA ALA A 107 20.69 9.87 -19.39
C ALA A 107 20.80 10.26 -17.91
N GLN A 108 22.01 10.60 -17.45
CA GLN A 108 22.30 10.90 -16.04
C GLN A 108 21.35 11.96 -15.45
N TRP A 109 21.07 13.02 -16.21
CA TRP A 109 20.16 14.09 -15.78
C TRP A 109 18.70 13.60 -15.58
N ALA A 110 18.24 12.64 -16.39
CA ALA A 110 16.90 12.07 -16.29
C ALA A 110 16.79 11.16 -15.06
N ILE A 111 17.86 10.40 -14.76
CA ILE A 111 17.99 9.60 -13.54
C ILE A 111 17.95 10.51 -12.30
N GLU A 112 18.70 11.62 -12.31
CA GLU A 112 18.71 12.61 -11.23
C GLU A 112 17.36 13.31 -11.05
N LEU A 113 16.67 13.62 -12.16
CA LEU A 113 15.33 14.18 -12.13
C LEU A 113 14.35 13.24 -11.42
N LEU A 114 14.36 11.95 -11.78
CA LEU A 114 13.54 10.91 -11.16
C LEU A 114 13.89 10.69 -9.67
N ALA A 115 15.18 10.69 -9.34
CA ALA A 115 15.68 10.52 -7.98
C ALA A 115 15.51 11.76 -7.10
N SER A 116 15.14 12.91 -7.66
CA SER A 116 14.97 14.13 -6.86
C SER A 116 13.82 13.94 -5.85
N ARG A 117 14.04 14.42 -4.61
CA ARG A 117 13.10 14.30 -3.48
C ARG A 117 11.69 14.81 -3.77
N ARG A 118 11.55 15.64 -4.80
CA ARG A 118 10.29 16.19 -5.31
C ARG A 118 9.37 15.13 -5.93
N TYR A 119 9.92 14.02 -6.44
CA TYR A 119 9.15 12.99 -7.15
C TYR A 119 9.16 11.61 -6.48
N LEU A 120 10.15 11.31 -5.63
CA LEU A 120 10.25 10.04 -4.89
C LEU A 120 9.01 9.72 -4.03
N ASN A 121 8.35 10.73 -3.45
CA ASN A 121 7.23 10.51 -2.53
C ASN A 121 5.89 10.14 -3.20
N SER A 122 5.86 10.06 -4.54
CA SER A 122 4.63 10.07 -5.34
C SER A 122 4.21 8.69 -5.86
N GLY A 123 5.17 7.74 -5.85
CA GLY A 123 4.96 6.35 -6.25
C GLY A 123 5.17 5.33 -5.12
N ASP A 124 5.86 5.72 -4.04
CA ASP A 124 6.37 4.75 -3.06
C ASP A 124 5.40 4.38 -1.94
N THR A 125 4.24 5.02 -1.79
CA THR A 125 3.29 4.62 -0.74
C THR A 125 2.54 3.31 -1.06
N LEU A 126 2.69 2.74 -2.25
CA LEU A 126 2.04 1.47 -2.63
C LEU A 126 2.96 0.42 -3.26
N LEU A 127 4.25 0.71 -3.53
CA LEU A 127 5.12 -0.24 -4.24
C LEU A 127 6.53 -0.45 -3.69
N ASN A 128 7.06 0.36 -2.76
CA ASN A 128 8.33 0.04 -2.10
C ASN A 128 8.25 0.28 -0.60
N SER A 129 8.88 -0.63 0.17
CA SER A 129 8.92 -0.75 1.64
C SER A 129 7.79 -1.58 2.25
#